data_AF-A0A166C7D0-F1
#
_entry.id   AF-A0A166C7D0-F1
#
_cell.length_a   1.000
_cell.length_b   1.000
_cell.length_c   1.000
_cell.angle_alpha   90.00
_cell.angle_beta   90.00
_cell.angle_gamma   90.00
#
_symmetry.space_group_name_H-M   'P 1'
#
loop_
_entity.id
_entity.type
_entity.pdbx_description
1 polymer ?
#
loop_
_entity_poly.entity_id
_entity_poly.type
_entity_poly.pdbx_seq_one_letter_code
_entity_poly.pdbx_strand_id
1 'polypeptide(L)'
;MDQFYQTLRKIQKKERNNGTLARVEETFYPDIHNYLDSLKQKAMTDPFSNAHGLLKEAQIIATEICERREHKITDAAVVNIHRSYSLFIGEPQFDLIDTTPLNLTPEEEKFYFSIIDTLKNHRENISLEKLSEDTEVKPKKEVISKQTNTLDTKIQSKTKLENDDRLNRLDEISKAKPIVEKRETIEKQIAKSKVSIEENPNAHDGYNEFIDLESKKIAKDSELVKMIVFDDVGAIVGVDEKIYGPFRPQDIVIIPKINAKIFVKNRKGRLVKV
;
A
#
# COMPACT_ATOMS: atom_id res chain seq x y z
N MET A 1 4.48 32.59 -22.44
CA MET A 1 3.76 31.43 -21.89
C MET A 1 3.72 31.56 -20.39
N ASP A 2 2.55 31.37 -19.80
CA ASP A 2 2.27 31.56 -18.38
C ASP A 2 3.15 30.63 -17.49
N GLN A 3 3.86 31.21 -16.53
CA GLN A 3 4.85 30.47 -15.73
C GLN A 3 4.17 29.39 -14.87
N PHE A 4 3.01 29.69 -14.29
CA PHE A 4 2.30 28.75 -13.41
C PHE A 4 1.70 27.58 -14.19
N TYR A 5 1.13 27.83 -15.37
CA TYR A 5 0.62 26.76 -16.25
C TYR A 5 1.71 25.75 -16.63
N GLN A 6 2.94 26.22 -16.87
CA GLN A 6 4.07 25.31 -17.12
C GLN A 6 4.39 24.46 -15.90
N THR A 7 4.30 25.02 -14.70
CA THR A 7 4.47 24.27 -13.44
C THR A 7 3.39 23.20 -13.30
N LEU A 8 2.11 23.53 -13.54
CA LEU A 8 1.01 22.55 -13.53
C LEU A 8 1.27 21.40 -14.51
N ARG A 9 1.67 21.69 -15.75
CA ARG A 9 2.01 20.66 -16.74
C ARG A 9 3.20 19.79 -16.31
N LYS A 10 4.22 20.38 -15.67
CA LYS A 10 5.35 19.62 -15.12
C LYS A 10 4.90 18.69 -14.00
N ILE A 11 4.04 19.16 -13.09
CA ILE A 11 3.49 18.36 -12.00
C ILE A 11 2.62 17.24 -12.57
N GLN A 12 1.69 17.53 -13.48
CA GLN A 12 0.86 16.54 -14.17
C GLN A 12 1.70 15.41 -14.79
N LYS A 13 2.77 15.75 -15.50
CA LYS A 13 3.66 14.76 -16.11
C LYS A 13 4.37 13.90 -15.06
N LYS A 14 4.83 14.49 -13.96
CA LYS A 14 5.44 13.75 -12.85
C LYS A 14 4.42 12.82 -12.18
N GLU A 15 3.19 13.28 -11.96
CA GLU A 15 2.13 12.48 -11.35
C GLU A 15 1.69 11.30 -12.23
N ARG A 16 1.69 11.46 -13.56
CA ARG A 16 1.40 10.39 -14.52
C ARG A 16 2.49 9.34 -14.58
N ASN A 17 3.75 9.76 -14.58
CA ASN A 17 4.88 8.88 -14.91
C ASN A 17 5.50 8.20 -13.68
N ASN A 18 5.42 8.84 -12.52
CA ASN A 18 6.02 8.32 -11.30
C ASN A 18 4.97 7.61 -10.46
N GLY A 19 5.33 6.47 -9.86
CA GLY A 19 4.47 5.78 -8.88
C GLY A 19 4.35 6.55 -7.55
N THR A 20 5.33 7.38 -7.21
CA THR A 20 5.35 8.17 -5.98
C THR A 20 4.67 9.54 -6.15
N LEU A 21 4.30 10.17 -5.05
CA LEU A 21 3.80 11.55 -5.03
C LEU A 21 4.88 12.51 -5.57
N ALA A 22 4.48 13.41 -6.46
CA ALA A 22 5.39 14.46 -6.92
C ALA A 22 5.61 15.49 -5.81
N ARG A 23 6.80 16.11 -5.81
CA ARG A 23 7.08 17.26 -4.95
C ARG A 23 6.25 18.46 -5.40
N VAL A 24 5.48 19.00 -4.46
CA VAL A 24 4.57 20.13 -4.61
C VAL A 24 4.80 21.07 -3.42
N GLU A 25 4.56 22.37 -3.61
CA GLU A 25 4.69 23.38 -2.55
C GLU A 25 3.46 23.36 -1.62
N GLU A 26 3.61 23.79 -0.37
CA GLU A 26 2.50 23.80 0.60
C GLU A 26 1.35 24.71 0.17
N THR A 27 1.64 25.79 -0.57
CA THR A 27 0.67 26.77 -1.07
C THR A 27 0.00 26.36 -2.38
N PHE A 28 0.25 25.14 -2.88
CA PHE A 28 -0.15 24.72 -4.22
C PHE A 28 -1.66 24.86 -4.50
N TYR A 29 -2.51 24.44 -3.58
CA TYR A 29 -3.96 24.53 -3.75
C TYR A 29 -4.47 25.99 -3.77
N PRO A 30 -4.06 26.85 -2.81
CA PRO A 30 -4.29 28.29 -2.91
C PRO A 30 -3.81 28.90 -4.23
N ASP A 31 -2.62 28.51 -4.71
CA ASP A 31 -2.05 29.03 -5.95
C ASP A 31 -2.86 28.61 -7.19
N ILE A 32 -3.39 27.38 -7.21
CA ILE A 32 -4.34 26.95 -8.25
C ILE A 32 -5.59 27.82 -8.24
N HIS A 33 -6.19 28.06 -7.06
CA HIS A 33 -7.41 28.86 -6.97
C HIS A 33 -7.19 30.29 -7.48
N ASN A 34 -6.12 30.94 -7.00
CA ASN A 34 -5.72 32.28 -7.45
C ASN A 34 -5.49 32.31 -8.97
N TYR A 35 -4.85 31.27 -9.50
CA TYR A 35 -4.59 31.16 -10.93
C TYR A 35 -5.86 31.04 -11.77
N LEU A 36 -6.76 30.13 -11.39
CA LEU A 36 -8.02 29.91 -12.09
C LEU A 36 -8.92 31.15 -12.04
N ASP A 37 -8.96 31.86 -10.91
CA ASP A 37 -9.70 33.11 -10.78
C ASP A 37 -9.12 34.20 -11.68
N SER A 38 -7.80 34.29 -11.80
CA SER A 38 -7.16 35.24 -12.73
C SER A 38 -7.53 34.96 -14.20
N LEU A 39 -7.63 33.68 -14.59
CA LEU A 39 -8.05 33.28 -15.93
C LEU A 39 -9.54 33.53 -16.15
N LYS A 40 -10.37 33.29 -15.13
CA LYS A 40 -11.80 33.58 -15.17
C LYS A 40 -12.06 35.07 -15.38
N GLN A 41 -11.37 35.95 -14.67
CA GLN A 41 -11.51 37.40 -14.84
C GLN A 41 -11.06 37.87 -16.24
N LYS A 42 -9.98 37.28 -16.78
CA LYS A 42 -9.54 37.56 -18.16
C LYS A 42 -10.57 37.10 -19.19
N ALA A 43 -11.14 35.91 -19.01
CA ALA A 43 -12.19 35.39 -19.87
C ALA A 43 -13.49 36.20 -19.80
N MET A 44 -13.81 36.78 -18.64
CA MET A 44 -14.96 37.71 -18.49
C MET A 44 -14.73 39.06 -19.18
N THR A 45 -13.48 39.54 -19.17
CA THR A 45 -13.12 40.85 -19.76
C THR A 45 -13.07 40.79 -21.27
N ASP A 46 -12.51 39.72 -21.85
CA ASP A 46 -12.41 39.53 -23.31
C ASP A 46 -13.00 38.17 -23.72
N PRO A 47 -14.25 38.15 -24.22
CA PRO A 47 -14.92 36.94 -24.69
C PRO A 47 -14.27 36.25 -25.90
N PHE A 48 -13.46 36.96 -26.69
CA PHE A 48 -12.82 36.42 -27.88
C PHE A 48 -11.39 35.93 -27.60
N SER A 49 -10.86 36.19 -26.41
CA SER A 49 -9.55 35.70 -26.00
C SER A 49 -9.54 34.18 -25.82
N ASN A 50 -8.36 33.57 -25.99
CA ASN A 50 -8.15 32.16 -25.65
C ASN A 50 -8.12 31.90 -24.12
N ALA A 51 -8.48 32.89 -23.29
CA ALA A 51 -8.49 32.75 -21.84
C ALA A 51 -9.49 31.68 -21.37
N HIS A 52 -10.65 31.55 -22.04
CA HIS A 52 -11.63 30.52 -21.72
C HIS A 52 -11.10 29.10 -22.00
N GLY A 53 -10.41 28.91 -23.12
CA GLY A 53 -9.77 27.64 -23.47
C GLY A 53 -8.70 27.25 -22.44
N LEU A 54 -7.81 28.20 -22.10
CA LEU A 54 -6.78 28.00 -21.09
C LEU A 54 -7.36 27.72 -19.70
N LEU A 55 -8.45 28.38 -19.31
CA LEU A 55 -9.15 28.11 -18.06
C LEU A 55 -9.64 26.66 -18.01
N LYS A 56 -10.33 26.20 -19.06
CA LYS A 56 -10.83 24.83 -19.14
C LYS A 56 -9.70 23.80 -19.09
N GLU A 57 -8.62 24.04 -19.82
CA GLU A 57 -7.45 23.16 -19.76
C GLU A 57 -6.82 23.13 -18.37
N ALA A 58 -6.62 24.29 -17.74
CA ALA A 58 -6.06 24.40 -16.41
C ALA A 58 -6.92 23.66 -15.38
N GLN A 59 -8.25 23.76 -15.47
CA GLN A 59 -9.19 23.01 -14.64
C GLN A 59 -9.00 21.50 -14.81
N ILE A 60 -8.99 21.00 -16.05
CA ILE A 60 -8.81 19.56 -16.33
C ILE A 60 -7.48 19.06 -15.75
N ILE A 61 -6.40 19.83 -15.95
CA ILE A 61 -5.07 19.47 -15.44
C ILE A 61 -5.06 19.45 -13.90
N ALA A 62 -5.64 20.47 -13.26
CA ALA A 62 -5.70 20.56 -11.81
C ALA A 62 -6.51 19.40 -11.22
N THR A 63 -7.70 19.12 -11.76
CA THR A 63 -8.54 17.98 -11.34
C THR A 63 -7.78 16.67 -11.48
N GLU A 64 -7.12 16.43 -12.61
CA GLU A 64 -6.36 15.20 -12.80
C GLU A 64 -5.21 15.05 -11.79
N ILE A 65 -4.50 16.14 -11.47
CA ILE A 65 -3.44 16.12 -10.46
C ILE A 65 -4.04 15.71 -9.11
N CYS A 66 -5.16 16.31 -8.70
CA CYS A 66 -5.84 15.98 -7.45
C CYS A 66 -6.23 14.50 -7.40
N GLU A 67 -6.96 14.02 -8.42
CA GLU A 67 -7.43 12.63 -8.49
C GLU A 67 -6.27 11.62 -8.42
N ARG A 68 -5.17 11.88 -9.14
CA ARG A 68 -3.98 11.01 -9.10
C ARG A 68 -3.30 11.02 -7.75
N ARG A 69 -3.21 12.18 -7.10
CA ARG A 69 -2.60 12.30 -5.78
C ARG A 69 -3.46 11.63 -4.71
N GLU A 70 -4.78 11.83 -4.74
CA GLU A 70 -5.74 11.15 -3.86
C GLU A 70 -5.60 9.63 -3.94
N HIS A 71 -5.48 9.08 -5.14
CA HIS A 71 -5.27 7.65 -5.34
C HIS A 71 -3.96 7.18 -4.68
N LYS A 72 -2.85 7.86 -4.95
CA LYS A 72 -1.54 7.54 -4.36
C LYS A 72 -1.52 7.66 -2.84
N ILE A 73 -2.19 8.66 -2.29
CA ILE A 73 -2.31 8.88 -0.84
C ILE A 73 -3.10 7.73 -0.21
N THR A 74 -4.21 7.34 -0.83
CA THR A 74 -5.06 6.24 -0.37
C THR A 74 -4.29 4.91 -0.42
N ASP A 75 -3.60 4.62 -1.53
CA ASP A 75 -2.77 3.43 -1.68
C ASP A 75 -1.61 3.38 -0.68
N ALA A 76 -1.02 4.54 -0.37
CA ALA A 76 -0.02 4.65 0.67
C ALA A 76 -0.62 4.35 2.06
N ALA A 77 -1.77 4.93 2.39
CA ALA A 77 -2.46 4.70 3.65
C ALA A 77 -2.83 3.23 3.86
N VAL A 78 -3.40 2.58 2.84
CA VAL A 78 -3.74 1.16 2.87
C VAL A 78 -2.51 0.31 3.15
N VAL A 79 -1.40 0.54 2.43
CA VAL A 79 -0.18 -0.26 2.63
C VAL A 79 0.48 0.01 3.98
N ASN A 80 0.45 1.25 4.45
CA ASN A 80 0.98 1.58 5.77
C ASN A 80 0.19 0.85 6.88
N ILE A 81 -1.14 0.85 6.79
CA ILE A 81 -2.00 0.07 7.69
C ILE A 81 -1.74 -1.43 7.58
N HIS A 82 -1.54 -1.97 6.38
CA HIS A 82 -1.26 -3.39 6.18
C HIS A 82 0.06 -3.81 6.86
N ARG A 83 1.04 -2.89 6.91
CA ARG A 83 2.34 -3.12 7.54
C ARG A 83 2.27 -3.01 9.06
N SER A 84 1.54 -2.04 9.60
CA SER A 84 1.49 -1.78 11.05
C SER A 84 0.41 -2.58 11.80
N TYR A 85 -0.69 -2.94 11.14
CA TYR A 85 -1.82 -3.66 11.76
C TYR A 85 -2.00 -5.06 11.16
N SER A 86 -1.23 -6.03 11.66
CA SER A 86 -1.43 -7.44 11.32
C SER A 86 -2.70 -7.98 11.98
N LEU A 87 -3.62 -8.57 11.20
CA LEU A 87 -4.92 -9.08 11.72
C LEU A 87 -4.80 -10.42 12.48
N PHE A 88 -3.78 -11.23 12.15
CA PHE A 88 -3.70 -12.63 12.56
C PHE A 88 -2.36 -13.02 13.20
N ILE A 89 -1.40 -12.09 13.31
CA ILE A 89 -0.04 -12.37 13.79
C ILE A 89 0.41 -11.25 14.73
N GLY A 90 0.55 -11.59 16.01
CA GLY A 90 1.13 -10.73 17.06
C GLY A 90 0.25 -9.54 17.48
N GLU A 91 0.64 -8.88 18.58
CA GLU A 91 0.08 -7.57 18.92
C GLU A 91 0.47 -6.56 17.83
N PRO A 92 -0.43 -5.65 17.43
CA PRO A 92 -0.11 -4.61 16.46
C PRO A 92 0.97 -3.69 17.05
N GLN A 93 2.22 -3.97 16.73
CA GLN A 93 3.32 -3.08 17.05
C GLN A 93 3.28 -1.97 16.01
N PHE A 94 2.85 -0.79 16.48
CA PHE A 94 3.02 0.43 15.74
C PHE A 94 4.51 0.73 15.69
N ASP A 95 5.21 0.15 14.71
CA ASP A 95 6.58 0.51 14.41
C ASP A 95 6.57 2.01 14.12
N LEU A 96 7.06 2.80 15.07
CA LEU A 96 7.06 4.27 15.12
C LEU A 96 7.77 4.93 13.93
N ILE A 97 8.22 4.16 12.95
CA ILE A 97 8.71 4.61 11.65
C ILE A 97 7.47 4.77 10.75
N ASP A 98 6.58 5.66 11.17
CA ASP A 98 5.42 6.06 10.40
C ASP A 98 5.90 6.69 9.10
N THR A 99 5.78 5.95 8.01
CA THR A 99 6.13 6.40 6.66
C THR A 99 5.00 7.27 6.12
N THR A 100 4.73 8.40 6.78
CA THR A 100 3.88 9.43 6.18
C THR A 100 4.41 9.71 4.77
N PRO A 101 3.53 9.69 3.75
CA PRO A 101 4.00 9.86 2.38
C PRO A 101 4.75 11.18 2.26
N LEU A 102 5.94 11.14 1.65
CA LEU A 102 6.70 12.36 1.43
C LEU A 102 6.00 13.25 0.39
N ASN A 103 6.08 14.57 0.57
CA ASN A 103 5.50 15.59 -0.30
C ASN A 103 3.96 15.72 -0.24
N LEU A 104 3.38 15.56 0.94
CA LEU A 104 2.00 15.95 1.22
C LEU A 104 1.89 17.46 1.43
N THR A 105 0.77 18.04 1.01
CA THR A 105 0.34 19.35 1.50
C THR A 105 -0.39 19.22 2.85
N PRO A 106 -0.60 20.31 3.60
CA PRO A 106 -1.34 20.26 4.87
C PRO A 106 -2.78 19.72 4.73
N GLU A 107 -3.42 20.02 3.59
CA GLU A 107 -4.77 19.55 3.28
C GLU A 107 -4.78 18.03 3.04
N GLU A 108 -3.80 17.52 2.31
CA GLU A 108 -3.63 16.10 2.02
C GLU A 108 -3.19 15.30 3.24
N GLU A 109 -2.38 15.88 4.13
CA GLU A 109 -1.98 15.27 5.39
C GLU A 109 -3.21 15.02 6.28
N LYS A 110 -4.10 16.00 6.38
CA LYS A 110 -5.38 15.84 7.09
C LYS A 110 -6.23 14.73 6.48
N PHE A 111 -6.29 14.65 5.15
CA PHE A 111 -7.00 13.58 4.44
C PHE A 111 -6.38 12.21 4.72
N TYR A 112 -5.06 12.09 4.67
CA TYR A 112 -4.32 10.87 4.96
C TYR A 112 -4.63 10.34 6.37
N PHE A 113 -4.53 11.18 7.40
CA PHE A 113 -4.82 10.75 8.78
C PHE A 113 -6.28 10.32 8.97
N SER A 114 -7.23 11.00 8.31
CA SER A 114 -8.64 10.56 8.32
C SER A 114 -8.81 9.15 7.74
N ILE A 115 -8.08 8.79 6.67
CA ILE A 115 -8.12 7.44 6.11
C ILE A 115 -7.48 6.44 7.09
N ILE A 116 -6.33 6.78 7.67
CA ILE A 116 -5.65 5.93 8.65
C ILE A 116 -6.58 5.59 9.83
N ASP A 117 -7.26 6.59 10.40
CA ASP A 117 -8.18 6.38 11.53
C ASP A 117 -9.36 5.47 11.15
N THR A 118 -9.96 5.68 9.97
CA THR A 118 -11.07 4.84 9.50
C THR A 118 -10.63 3.39 9.24
N LEU A 119 -9.46 3.18 8.64
CA LEU A 119 -8.90 1.86 8.39
C LEU A 119 -8.49 1.16 9.69
N LYS A 120 -7.93 1.89 10.64
CA LYS A 120 -7.58 1.38 11.98
C LYS A 120 -8.83 0.87 12.69
N ASN A 121 -9.88 1.70 12.78
CA ASN A 121 -11.15 1.31 13.40
C ASN A 121 -11.76 0.07 12.73
N HIS A 122 -11.73 0.02 11.41
CA HIS A 122 -12.20 -1.15 10.66
C HIS A 122 -11.41 -2.42 11.02
N ARG A 123 -10.08 -2.33 11.12
CA ARG A 123 -9.23 -3.47 11.50
C ARG A 123 -9.43 -3.92 12.93
N GLU A 124 -9.53 -2.99 13.89
CA GLU A 124 -9.81 -3.32 15.28
C GLU A 124 -11.15 -4.07 15.46
N ASN A 125 -12.13 -3.85 14.59
CA ASN A 125 -13.39 -4.57 14.61
C ASN A 125 -13.30 -5.99 14.02
N ILE A 126 -12.28 -6.26 13.18
CA ILE A 126 -12.02 -7.58 12.59
C ILE A 126 -11.01 -8.38 13.41
N SER A 127 -10.14 -7.70 14.18
CA SER A 127 -9.14 -8.34 15.02
C SER A 127 -9.77 -9.36 15.97
N LEU A 128 -9.14 -10.53 16.04
CA LEU A 128 -9.65 -11.68 16.78
C LEU A 128 -9.87 -11.40 18.27
N GLU A 129 -9.18 -10.43 18.88
CA GLU A 129 -9.39 -10.05 20.28
C GLU A 129 -10.86 -9.73 20.59
N LYS A 130 -11.55 -8.94 19.76
CA LYS A 130 -12.97 -8.62 19.98
C LYS A 130 -13.93 -9.77 19.65
N LEU A 131 -13.51 -10.71 18.81
CA LEU A 131 -14.30 -11.87 18.40
C LEU A 131 -14.12 -13.07 19.34
N SER A 132 -13.01 -13.12 20.08
CA SER A 132 -12.68 -14.21 21.00
C SER A 132 -13.32 -14.04 22.37
N GLU A 133 -13.78 -12.83 22.73
CA GLU A 133 -14.41 -12.54 24.02
C GLU A 133 -15.76 -13.26 24.25
N ASP A 134 -16.36 -13.86 23.22
CA ASP A 134 -17.59 -14.68 23.35
C ASP A 134 -17.33 -16.15 23.74
N THR A 135 -16.07 -16.60 23.78
CA THR A 135 -15.71 -17.96 24.18
C THR A 135 -14.49 -17.97 25.10
N GLU A 136 -14.78 -18.24 26.38
CA GLU A 136 -13.86 -18.68 27.43
C GLU A 136 -13.30 -17.63 28.40
N VAL A 137 -13.52 -17.96 29.67
CA VAL A 137 -13.16 -17.19 30.85
C VAL A 137 -11.80 -17.69 31.37
N LYS A 138 -10.92 -16.72 31.71
CA LYS A 138 -9.94 -16.64 32.83
C LYS A 138 -8.44 -16.59 32.44
N PRO A 139 -7.55 -16.02 33.29
CA PRO A 139 -7.74 -15.06 34.39
C PRO A 139 -6.86 -13.79 34.29
N LYS A 140 -7.36 -12.73 34.95
CA LYS A 140 -6.68 -11.47 35.26
C LYS A 140 -5.29 -11.66 35.89
N LYS A 141 -4.36 -10.77 35.53
CA LYS A 141 -3.47 -10.13 36.52
C LYS A 141 -3.76 -8.63 36.55
N GLU A 142 -4.48 -8.25 37.60
CA GLU A 142 -4.60 -6.89 38.12
C GLU A 142 -3.23 -6.39 38.61
N VAL A 143 -2.94 -5.11 38.43
CA VAL A 143 -2.58 -4.11 39.46
C VAL A 143 -2.81 -2.71 38.83
N ILE A 144 -3.97 -2.04 39.07
CA ILE A 144 -4.25 -1.03 40.13
C ILE A 144 -3.50 0.29 39.85
N SER A 145 -4.04 1.53 39.89
CA SER A 145 -5.32 2.20 40.22
C SER A 145 -5.13 3.70 39.84
N LYS A 146 -6.12 4.56 39.56
CA LYS A 146 -7.15 5.19 40.43
C LYS A 146 -8.15 5.91 39.48
N GLN A 147 -9.45 5.58 39.44
CA GLN A 147 -10.59 6.12 40.22
C GLN A 147 -10.65 7.66 40.23
N THR A 148 -11.72 8.34 39.79
CA THR A 148 -13.12 8.39 40.31
C THR A 148 -14.00 9.17 39.29
N ASN A 149 -15.34 9.14 39.16
CA ASN A 149 -16.47 8.62 39.94
C ASN A 149 -17.73 8.42 39.04
N THR A 150 -18.41 7.29 39.29
CA THR A 150 -19.86 6.96 39.26
C THR A 150 -20.91 7.95 38.77
N LEU A 151 -21.89 7.43 38.00
CA LEU A 151 -23.33 7.56 38.30
C LEU A 151 -24.10 6.36 37.69
N ASP A 152 -24.68 5.55 38.57
CA ASP A 152 -25.54 4.40 38.29
C ASP A 152 -26.87 4.82 37.64
N THR A 153 -27.38 4.05 36.66
CA THR A 153 -28.69 3.38 36.81
C THR A 153 -29.04 2.42 35.66
N LYS A 154 -29.51 1.23 36.08
CA LYS A 154 -30.52 0.36 35.45
C LYS A 154 -30.22 -0.28 34.09
N ILE A 155 -29.79 -1.54 34.20
CA ILE A 155 -30.08 -2.64 33.29
C ILE A 155 -31.59 -2.68 32.99
N GLN A 156 -31.97 -2.46 31.73
CA GLN A 156 -33.16 -3.04 31.13
C GLN A 156 -32.80 -3.60 29.76
N SER A 157 -32.74 -4.92 29.71
CA SER A 157 -32.76 -5.75 28.51
C SER A 157 -33.93 -5.35 27.60
N LYS A 158 -33.62 -4.77 26.44
CA LYS A 158 -34.51 -4.75 25.29
C LYS A 158 -33.71 -5.12 24.05
N THR A 159 -33.68 -6.41 23.78
CA THR A 159 -33.45 -7.00 22.46
C THR A 159 -34.44 -6.35 21.50
N LYS A 160 -33.96 -5.46 20.64
CA LYS A 160 -34.63 -5.11 19.40
C LYS A 160 -33.68 -5.51 18.29
N LEU A 161 -34.03 -6.59 17.62
CA LEU A 161 -33.56 -6.90 16.27
C LEU A 161 -33.85 -5.67 15.42
N GLU A 162 -32.82 -4.89 15.11
CA GLU A 162 -32.86 -3.98 13.98
C GLU A 162 -32.52 -4.82 12.74
N ASN A 163 -33.45 -4.77 11.79
CA ASN A 163 -33.47 -5.58 10.59
C ASN A 163 -32.18 -5.36 9.80
N ASP A 164 -31.49 -6.46 9.56
CA ASP A 164 -30.22 -6.52 8.85
C ASP A 164 -30.49 -6.36 7.35
N ASP A 165 -30.58 -5.11 6.88
CA ASP A 165 -30.73 -4.77 5.45
C ASP A 165 -29.66 -5.44 4.57
N ARG A 166 -28.54 -5.85 5.17
CA ARG A 166 -27.47 -6.64 4.55
C ARG A 166 -27.86 -8.10 4.30
N LEU A 167 -28.55 -8.75 5.23
CA LEU A 167 -29.01 -10.14 5.06
C LEU A 167 -30.06 -10.23 3.94
N ASN A 168 -30.94 -9.23 3.84
CA ASN A 168 -31.95 -9.18 2.79
C ASN A 168 -31.32 -9.05 1.39
N ARG A 169 -30.25 -8.26 1.23
CA ARG A 169 -29.51 -8.15 -0.04
C ARG A 169 -28.79 -9.45 -0.44
N LEU A 170 -28.27 -10.20 0.53
CA LEU A 170 -27.62 -11.49 0.29
C LEU A 170 -28.61 -12.56 -0.20
N ASP A 171 -29.83 -12.55 0.35
CA ASP A 171 -30.92 -13.43 -0.09
C ASP A 171 -31.43 -13.11 -1.50
N GLU A 172 -31.39 -11.84 -1.91
CA GLU A 172 -31.73 -11.43 -3.29
C GLU A 172 -30.68 -11.92 -4.30
N ILE A 173 -29.39 -11.88 -3.94
CA ILE A 173 -28.29 -12.36 -4.78
C ILE A 173 -28.34 -13.89 -4.92
N SER A 174 -28.68 -14.61 -3.84
CA SER A 174 -28.88 -16.07 -3.85
C SER A 174 -29.99 -16.50 -4.82
N LYS A 175 -31.02 -15.67 -5.00
CA LYS A 175 -32.17 -15.96 -5.88
C LYS A 175 -31.97 -15.53 -7.33
N ALA A 176 -30.87 -14.85 -7.67
CA ALA A 176 -30.59 -14.40 -9.02
C ALA A 176 -30.17 -15.57 -9.93
N LYS A 177 -30.80 -15.68 -11.12
CA LYS A 177 -30.47 -16.73 -12.10
C LYS A 177 -29.14 -16.42 -12.80
N PRO A 178 -28.21 -17.39 -12.91
CA PRO A 178 -26.92 -17.17 -13.58
C PRO A 178 -27.09 -16.96 -15.09
N ILE A 179 -26.38 -15.98 -15.64
CA ILE A 179 -26.24 -15.77 -17.09
C ILE A 179 -25.29 -16.85 -17.64
N VAL A 180 -25.81 -17.77 -18.45
CA VAL A 180 -25.04 -18.86 -19.06
C VAL A 180 -24.43 -18.39 -20.38
N GLU A 181 -23.21 -17.87 -20.34
CA GLU A 181 -22.33 -17.83 -21.52
C GLU A 181 -21.46 -19.10 -21.53
N LYS A 182 -21.60 -19.95 -22.56
CA LYS A 182 -20.80 -21.17 -22.73
C LYS A 182 -19.34 -20.80 -22.99
N ARG A 183 -18.44 -21.07 -22.04
CA ARG A 183 -16.98 -21.13 -22.28
C ARG A 183 -16.52 -22.58 -22.10
N GLU A 184 -15.81 -23.11 -23.09
CA GLU A 184 -15.33 -24.49 -23.12
C GLU A 184 -14.29 -24.79 -22.03
N THR A 185 -14.17 -26.07 -21.66
CA THR A 185 -13.38 -26.56 -20.52
C THR A 185 -11.87 -26.57 -20.77
N ILE A 186 -11.13 -26.22 -19.73
CA ILE A 186 -9.66 -26.07 -19.66
C ILE A 186 -8.92 -27.36 -20.07
N GLU A 187 -9.54 -28.53 -19.91
CA GLU A 187 -8.97 -29.84 -20.22
C GLU A 187 -8.62 -30.04 -21.70
N LYS A 188 -9.34 -29.39 -22.64
CA LYS A 188 -9.02 -29.46 -24.08
C LYS A 188 -7.80 -28.62 -24.47
N GLN A 189 -7.35 -27.69 -23.62
CA GLN A 189 -6.17 -26.85 -23.90
C GLN A 189 -4.86 -27.51 -23.45
N ILE A 190 -4.90 -28.37 -22.43
CA ILE A 190 -3.72 -29.03 -21.84
C ILE A 190 -3.23 -30.22 -22.71
N ALA A 191 -4.06 -30.76 -23.58
CA ALA A 191 -3.71 -31.88 -24.46
C ALA A 191 -2.71 -31.54 -25.59
N LYS A 192 -2.38 -30.26 -25.82
CA LYS A 192 -1.48 -29.83 -26.92
C LYS A 192 -0.02 -29.60 -26.51
N SER A 193 0.32 -29.74 -25.23
CA SER A 193 1.68 -29.48 -24.74
C SER A 193 2.18 -30.63 -23.87
N LYS A 194 2.53 -31.74 -24.51
CA LYS A 194 3.38 -32.80 -23.93
C LYS A 194 4.72 -32.79 -24.66
N VAL A 195 5.80 -32.41 -23.97
CA VAL A 195 7.19 -32.72 -24.33
C VAL A 195 7.91 -33.22 -23.07
N SER A 196 8.71 -34.25 -23.27
CA SER A 196 9.21 -35.26 -22.33
C SER A 196 10.29 -34.77 -21.36
N ILE A 197 10.31 -35.40 -20.18
CA ILE A 197 11.34 -35.32 -19.14
C ILE A 197 12.30 -36.49 -19.34
N GLU A 198 13.61 -36.24 -19.40
CA GLU A 198 14.65 -37.28 -19.32
C GLU A 198 15.55 -37.07 -18.11
N GLU A 199 16.06 -38.20 -17.60
CA GLU A 199 16.57 -38.45 -16.25
C GLU A 199 18.02 -38.02 -15.99
N ASN A 200 18.32 -37.85 -14.70
CA ASN A 200 19.58 -37.40 -14.11
C ASN A 200 20.52 -38.59 -13.79
N PRO A 201 21.78 -38.63 -14.28
CA PRO A 201 22.60 -39.84 -14.17
C PRO A 201 23.84 -39.77 -13.26
N ASN A 202 23.98 -38.86 -12.28
CA ASN A 202 25.19 -38.86 -11.44
C ASN A 202 24.92 -38.80 -9.93
N ALA A 203 24.81 -39.99 -9.34
CA ALA A 203 25.16 -40.26 -7.97
C ALA A 203 26.42 -41.15 -7.95
N HIS A 204 27.55 -40.66 -7.43
CA HIS A 204 28.43 -41.43 -6.53
C HIS A 204 29.60 -40.63 -5.93
N ASP A 205 29.80 -40.89 -4.64
CA ASP A 205 31.03 -41.07 -3.85
C ASP A 205 32.01 -39.91 -3.52
N GLY A 206 32.19 -39.72 -2.21
CA GLY A 206 33.43 -40.23 -1.57
C GLY A 206 34.49 -39.20 -1.16
N TYR A 207 34.37 -38.71 0.09
CA TYR A 207 35.41 -38.27 1.03
C TYR A 207 36.63 -37.46 0.53
N ASN A 208 36.72 -36.22 1.00
CA ASN A 208 37.97 -35.62 1.46
C ASN A 208 37.65 -34.60 2.57
N GLU A 209 38.56 -34.43 3.50
CA GLU A 209 38.48 -33.57 4.67
C GLU A 209 38.48 -32.09 4.24
N PHE A 210 37.30 -31.53 3.95
CA PHE A 210 37.16 -30.16 3.46
C PHE A 210 36.85 -29.20 4.59
N ILE A 211 37.75 -28.24 4.85
CA ILE A 211 37.35 -26.96 5.42
C ILE A 211 36.19 -26.50 4.56
N ASP A 212 35.00 -26.43 5.16
CA ASP A 212 33.79 -26.25 4.42
C ASP A 212 33.78 -24.84 3.79
N LEU A 213 34.28 -24.76 2.54
CA LEU A 213 34.27 -23.55 1.75
C LEU A 213 32.84 -23.09 1.52
N GLU A 214 31.85 -23.99 1.61
CA GLU A 214 30.44 -23.63 1.59
C GLU A 214 30.07 -22.85 2.84
N SER A 215 30.34 -23.30 4.06
CA SER A 215 30.04 -22.49 5.25
C SER A 215 30.73 -21.12 5.26
N LYS A 216 31.97 -21.00 4.75
CA LYS A 216 32.62 -19.69 4.53
C LYS A 216 31.97 -18.85 3.41
N LYS A 217 31.49 -19.48 2.34
CA LYS A 217 30.73 -18.80 1.28
C LYS A 217 29.37 -18.35 1.81
N ILE A 218 28.60 -19.24 2.42
CA ILE A 218 27.32 -19.00 3.09
C ILE A 218 27.45 -17.84 4.09
N ALA A 219 28.51 -17.79 4.89
CA ALA A 219 28.76 -16.67 5.82
C ALA A 219 29.09 -15.33 5.13
N LYS A 220 29.77 -15.35 3.97
CA LYS A 220 30.00 -14.15 3.14
C LYS A 220 28.75 -13.72 2.37
N ASP A 221 27.89 -14.67 2.10
CA ASP A 221 26.72 -14.56 1.24
C ASP A 221 25.48 -14.13 2.02
N SER A 222 25.45 -14.40 3.33
CA SER A 222 24.50 -13.86 4.30
C SER A 222 24.88 -12.47 4.83
N GLU A 223 26.02 -11.90 4.41
CA GLU A 223 26.43 -10.55 4.80
C GLU A 223 25.34 -9.55 4.41
N LEU A 224 24.79 -8.82 5.39
CA LEU A 224 23.72 -7.86 5.18
C LEU A 224 24.28 -6.54 4.63
N VAL A 225 23.65 -6.02 3.57
CA VAL A 225 24.07 -4.77 2.92
C VAL A 225 22.88 -3.82 2.75
N LYS A 226 23.14 -2.52 2.89
CA LYS A 226 22.15 -1.45 2.64
C LYS A 226 22.04 -1.13 1.14
N MET A 227 20.82 -1.00 0.64
CA MET A 227 20.53 -0.74 -0.77
C MET A 227 19.29 0.13 -0.90
N ILE A 228 19.25 1.03 -1.89
CA ILE A 228 18.03 1.73 -2.32
C ILE A 228 17.36 0.93 -3.43
N VAL A 229 16.06 0.70 -3.35
CA VAL A 229 15.22 0.08 -4.40
C VAL A 229 14.69 1.16 -5.35
N PHE A 230 14.50 0.88 -6.63
CA PHE A 230 14.02 1.83 -7.64
C PHE A 230 12.65 1.48 -8.24
N ASP A 231 12.25 0.22 -8.17
CA ASP A 231 11.02 -0.30 -8.74
C ASP A 231 10.15 -0.97 -7.67
N ASP A 232 8.87 -1.13 -7.96
CA ASP A 232 7.98 -1.98 -7.15
C ASP A 232 8.36 -3.47 -7.34
N VAL A 233 8.66 -4.14 -6.24
CA VAL A 233 9.05 -5.55 -6.21
C VAL A 233 8.33 -6.24 -5.05
N GLY A 234 7.60 -7.31 -5.34
CA GLY A 234 6.93 -8.12 -4.32
C GLY A 234 7.90 -8.72 -3.28
N ALA A 235 7.34 -9.36 -2.25
CA ALA A 235 8.15 -10.03 -1.24
C ALA A 235 9.03 -11.13 -1.85
N ILE A 236 10.28 -11.21 -1.40
CA ILE A 236 11.28 -12.20 -1.84
C ILE A 236 11.80 -12.97 -0.63
N VAL A 237 12.30 -14.17 -0.88
CA VAL A 237 12.95 -14.97 0.15
C VAL A 237 14.47 -14.76 0.09
N GLY A 238 15.05 -14.53 1.25
CA GLY A 238 16.47 -14.42 1.55
C GLY A 238 17.23 -15.73 1.36
N VAL A 239 18.53 -15.64 1.13
CA VAL A 239 19.43 -16.80 1.28
C VAL A 239 19.53 -17.27 2.74
N ASP A 240 19.14 -16.43 3.68
CA ASP A 240 18.95 -16.74 5.10
C ASP A 240 17.52 -17.21 5.43
N GLU A 241 16.73 -17.58 4.41
CA GLU A 241 15.34 -18.05 4.50
C GLU A 241 14.33 -17.02 5.03
N LYS A 242 14.76 -15.79 5.32
CA LYS A 242 13.88 -14.71 5.76
C LYS A 242 13.16 -14.06 4.60
N ILE A 243 11.91 -13.66 4.82
CA ILE A 243 11.14 -12.93 3.81
C ILE A 243 11.48 -11.45 3.90
N TYR A 244 11.78 -10.82 2.75
CA TYR A 244 12.07 -9.41 2.63
C TYR A 244 11.11 -8.75 1.64
N GLY A 245 10.70 -7.52 1.94
CA GLY A 245 9.72 -6.77 1.14
C GLY A 245 8.28 -6.98 1.64
N PRO A 246 7.26 -6.60 0.84
CA PRO A 246 7.36 -6.00 -0.50
C PRO A 246 8.10 -4.67 -0.49
N PHE A 247 8.79 -4.35 -1.59
CA PHE A 247 9.63 -3.19 -1.75
C PHE A 247 9.02 -2.19 -2.72
N ARG A 248 9.11 -0.91 -2.37
CA ARG A 248 8.67 0.20 -3.20
C ARG A 248 9.86 1.01 -3.73
N PRO A 249 9.66 1.77 -4.82
CA PRO A 249 10.66 2.74 -5.27
C PRO A 249 11.11 3.67 -4.13
N GLN A 250 12.42 3.85 -4.01
CA GLN A 250 13.14 4.66 -3.02
C GLN A 250 13.31 4.05 -1.62
N ASP A 251 12.84 2.84 -1.37
CA ASP A 251 13.06 2.16 -0.09
C ASP A 251 14.55 1.90 0.15
N ILE A 252 15.05 2.28 1.33
CA ILE A 252 16.39 1.89 1.81
C ILE A 252 16.24 0.61 2.63
N VAL A 253 16.76 -0.49 2.10
CA VAL A 253 16.56 -1.83 2.66
C VAL A 253 17.87 -2.49 3.01
N ILE A 254 17.84 -3.36 4.03
CA ILE A 254 18.97 -4.19 4.47
C ILE A 254 18.64 -5.62 4.10
N ILE A 255 19.36 -6.18 3.14
CA ILE A 255 19.13 -7.54 2.64
C ILE A 255 20.47 -8.26 2.45
N PRO A 256 20.48 -9.60 2.35
CA PRO A 256 21.69 -10.35 2.09
C PRO A 256 22.36 -9.90 0.79
N LYS A 257 23.69 -9.86 0.79
CA LYS A 257 24.52 -9.35 -0.31
C LYS A 257 24.24 -10.03 -1.65
N ILE A 258 23.97 -11.33 -1.65
CA ILE A 258 23.58 -12.05 -2.86
C ILE A 258 22.30 -11.43 -3.43
N ASN A 259 21.28 -11.29 -2.59
CA ASN A 259 19.98 -10.77 -3.01
C ASN A 259 20.14 -9.33 -3.52
N ALA A 260 20.92 -8.50 -2.83
CA ALA A 260 21.20 -7.14 -3.28
C ALA A 260 21.89 -7.07 -4.66
N LYS A 261 22.80 -8.00 -4.97
CA LYS A 261 23.43 -8.07 -6.30
C LYS A 261 22.42 -8.32 -7.41
N ILE A 262 21.34 -9.08 -7.16
CA ILE A 262 20.29 -9.34 -8.14
C ILE A 262 19.53 -8.05 -8.49
N PHE A 263 19.23 -7.22 -7.49
CA PHE A 263 18.59 -5.92 -7.71
C PHE A 263 19.49 -4.98 -8.52
N VAL A 264 20.78 -4.91 -8.19
CA VAL A 264 21.73 -4.08 -8.93
C VAL A 264 21.87 -4.54 -10.38
N LYS A 265 21.98 -5.86 -10.62
CA LYS A 265 22.08 -6.44 -11.98
C LYS A 265 20.86 -6.12 -12.82
N ASN A 266 19.68 -6.14 -12.22
CA ASN A 266 18.40 -5.86 -12.90
C ASN A 266 18.05 -4.37 -12.92
N ARG A 267 18.95 -3.48 -12.47
CA ARG A 267 18.72 -2.02 -12.36
C ARG A 267 17.52 -1.65 -11.47
N LYS A 268 17.11 -2.54 -10.57
CA LYS A 268 16.02 -2.35 -9.60
C LYS A 268 16.48 -1.77 -8.27
N GLY A 269 17.78 -1.55 -8.09
CA GLY A 269 18.31 -0.93 -6.89
C GLY A 269 19.81 -0.61 -6.97
N ARG A 270 20.32 0.12 -5.97
CA ARG A 270 21.72 0.53 -5.87
C ARG A 270 22.21 0.43 -4.42
N LEU A 271 23.38 -0.19 -4.23
CA LEU A 271 24.01 -0.29 -2.92
C LEU A 271 24.38 1.10 -2.39
N VAL A 272 24.12 1.33 -1.10
CA VAL A 272 24.50 2.56 -0.39
C VAL A 272 25.69 2.22 0.50
N LYS A 273 26.81 2.92 0.28
CA LYS A 273 27.92 2.89 1.23
C LYS A 273 27.65 3.90 2.34
N VAL A 274 27.84 3.48 3.58
CA VAL A 274 28.05 4.37 4.73
C VAL A 274 29.49 4.83 4.68
#